data_AF-A0A3P8ULU6-F1
#
_entry.id   AF-A0A3P8ULU6-F1
#
_cell.length_a   1.000
_cell.length_b   1.000
_cell.length_c   1.000
_cell.angle_alpha   90.00
_cell.angle_beta   90.00
_cell.angle_gamma   90.00
#
_symmetry.space_group_name_H-M   'P 1'
#
loop_
_entity.id
_entity.type
_entity.pdbx_description
1 polymer ?
#
loop_
_entity_poly.entity_id
_entity_poly.type
_entity_poly.pdbx_seq_one_letter_code
_entity_poly.pdbx_strand_id
1 'polypeptide(L)'
;MGNLLGGWRFKEPSTVEECDSTWGSDSESDEPPAGGGDSGTTSPQVQQRRVGEAGLQRLTDSPESLPKMKRSFYAARDLYKYRRYKRSRQPCEYRNLRFYLNKIPLVPDGIYIEEILTQWRGDYDKLEHNHTYIQWLFPLREQGLNFYAYELTQDEIKEFQSTREAKKRFLAAYSLMLDFYGIKLLDKTGNVARAPNWQERFQHLNESQHNYLRITRILKSLGELGYESFKAPLVRLFLEESLYHNTLPNMTHSVLEYYVYTIRLPATRRRLLRYARQHYRPAHAFLWGPPSKRRTGGGFSTGAGSSGIRAPAPTPEQQRREERSTAFTRGGIIVSSYDAMMCQDLVGAGLGSSVNRLDGALMFGSARGLRNEYNEVISL
;
A
#
# COMPACT_ATOMS: atom_id res chain seq x y z
N MET A 1 -43.32 23.14 7.58
CA MET A 1 -41.84 23.16 7.57
C MET A 1 -41.36 22.14 6.56
N GLY A 2 -40.32 22.44 5.77
CA GLY A 2 -39.86 21.55 4.70
C GLY A 2 -38.76 20.58 5.16
N ASN A 3 -38.89 19.29 4.84
CA ASN A 3 -37.89 18.27 5.17
C ASN A 3 -36.66 18.38 4.24
N LEU A 4 -35.64 19.13 4.67
CA LEU A 4 -34.31 19.14 4.04
C LEU A 4 -33.46 17.93 4.44
N LEU A 5 -34.02 16.72 4.29
CA LEU A 5 -33.24 15.47 4.28
C LEU A 5 -32.53 15.32 2.92
N GLY A 6 -31.59 16.24 2.65
CA GLY A 6 -30.70 16.18 1.51
C GLY A 6 -29.79 14.96 1.63
N GLY A 7 -30.23 13.82 1.08
CA GLY A 7 -29.49 12.57 1.13
C GLY A 7 -28.11 12.73 0.48
N TRP A 8 -27.05 12.57 1.28
CA TRP A 8 -25.66 12.66 0.84
C TRP A 8 -25.32 11.46 -0.08
N ARG A 9 -25.77 11.51 -1.33
CA ARG A 9 -25.32 10.58 -2.36
C ARG A 9 -23.82 10.76 -2.51
N PHE A 10 -23.06 9.73 -2.16
CA PHE A 10 -21.62 9.68 -2.43
C PHE A 10 -21.39 9.81 -3.94
N LYS A 11 -21.03 11.02 -4.38
CA LYS A 11 -20.59 11.26 -5.76
C LYS A 11 -19.34 10.40 -6.01
N GLU A 12 -19.35 9.54 -7.02
CA GLU A 12 -18.10 8.89 -7.45
C GLU A 12 -17.12 9.97 -7.95
N PRO A 13 -15.82 9.85 -7.64
CA PRO A 13 -14.86 10.84 -8.10
C PRO A 13 -14.72 10.79 -9.62
N SER A 14 -14.69 11.98 -10.20
CA SER A 14 -14.65 12.30 -11.63
C SER A 14 -13.28 12.80 -12.11
N THR A 15 -12.36 13.13 -11.19
CA THR A 15 -10.99 13.56 -11.52
C THR A 15 -9.92 12.82 -10.70
N VAL A 16 -8.64 12.98 -11.06
CA VAL A 16 -7.50 12.43 -10.31
C VAL A 16 -7.41 13.09 -8.92
N GLU A 17 -7.69 14.39 -8.84
CA GLU A 17 -7.64 15.20 -7.63
C GLU A 17 -8.75 14.81 -6.64
N GLU A 18 -9.96 14.50 -7.11
CA GLU A 18 -11.04 13.93 -6.28
C GLU A 18 -10.67 12.50 -5.78
N CYS A 19 -9.78 11.79 -6.47
CA CYS A 19 -9.30 10.47 -6.07
C CYS A 19 -8.10 10.50 -5.10
N ASP A 20 -7.19 11.48 -5.23
CA ASP A 20 -5.90 11.50 -4.55
C ASP A 20 -5.83 12.47 -3.36
N SER A 21 -6.11 11.95 -2.16
CA SER A 21 -6.00 12.67 -0.90
C SER A 21 -4.58 12.89 -0.35
N THR A 22 -3.48 12.66 -1.10
CA THR A 22 -2.11 12.76 -0.55
C THR A 22 -1.78 14.15 0.01
N TRP A 23 -2.25 15.19 -0.68
CA TRP A 23 -1.93 16.59 -0.42
C TRP A 23 -3.14 17.39 0.10
N GLY A 24 -4.25 16.73 0.43
CA GLY A 24 -5.52 17.39 0.83
C GLY A 24 -5.61 17.83 2.29
N SER A 25 -4.48 17.99 2.99
CA SER A 25 -4.43 18.42 4.40
C SER A 25 -3.05 19.01 4.72
N ASP A 26 -2.97 20.33 4.81
CA ASP A 26 -1.73 21.11 4.97
C ASP A 26 -1.17 21.13 6.42
N SER A 27 -1.63 20.23 7.30
CA SER A 27 -1.28 20.19 8.73
C SER A 27 0.15 19.72 9.05
N GLU A 28 0.99 19.45 8.04
CA GLU A 28 2.41 19.09 8.19
C GLU A 28 3.25 19.92 7.20
N SER A 29 3.63 21.13 7.61
CA SER A 29 4.58 21.99 6.89
C SER A 29 6.03 21.50 7.04
N ASP A 30 6.27 20.23 6.71
CA ASP A 30 7.58 19.63 6.55
C ASP A 30 8.22 20.13 5.23
N GLU A 31 8.82 21.31 5.26
CA GLU A 31 9.92 21.66 4.36
C GLU A 31 11.25 21.24 5.03
N PRO A 32 12.24 20.72 4.29
CA PRO A 32 13.55 20.44 4.87
C PRO A 32 14.22 21.76 5.32
N PRO A 33 14.95 21.78 6.45
CA PRO A 33 15.58 23.00 6.93
C PRO A 33 16.61 23.52 5.92
N ALA A 34 16.50 24.80 5.57
CA ALA A 34 17.43 25.47 4.68
C ALA A 34 18.77 25.70 5.38
N GLY A 35 19.76 24.85 5.12
CA GLY A 35 21.14 25.08 5.51
C GLY A 35 21.72 26.28 4.77
N GLY A 36 22.19 27.29 5.51
CA GLY A 36 22.87 28.47 4.97
C GLY A 36 24.40 28.33 4.98
N GLY A 37 25.07 29.15 4.16
CA GLY A 37 26.52 29.06 3.88
C GLY A 37 26.76 28.33 2.56
N ASP A 38 26.98 28.93 1.38
CA ASP A 38 27.53 30.22 0.90
C ASP A 38 28.92 30.05 0.23
N SER A 39 29.16 30.87 -0.82
CA SER A 39 30.44 31.10 -1.53
C SER A 39 31.12 29.91 -2.25
N GLY A 40 31.46 30.07 -3.54
CA GLY A 40 32.15 29.00 -4.31
C GLY A 40 32.24 29.15 -5.84
N THR A 41 32.64 30.32 -6.35
CA THR A 41 32.72 30.69 -7.78
C THR A 41 33.53 29.72 -8.66
N THR A 42 33.03 29.33 -9.85
CA THR A 42 33.64 29.53 -11.20
C THR A 42 33.00 28.66 -12.30
N SER A 43 32.95 29.20 -13.53
CA SER A 43 32.63 28.46 -14.77
C SER A 43 33.64 28.80 -15.86
N PRO A 44 34.31 27.82 -16.51
CA PRO A 44 35.09 28.06 -17.71
C PRO A 44 34.19 28.23 -18.95
N GLN A 45 34.49 29.22 -19.80
CA GLN A 45 33.92 29.33 -21.14
C GLN A 45 34.69 28.41 -22.10
N VAL A 46 33.99 27.82 -23.08
CA VAL A 46 34.61 27.16 -24.24
C VAL A 46 34.10 27.82 -25.52
N GLN A 47 35.00 28.06 -26.46
CA GLN A 47 34.86 29.07 -27.51
C GLN A 47 34.35 28.47 -28.84
N GLN A 48 33.52 29.23 -29.57
CA GLN A 48 33.00 28.79 -30.88
C GLN A 48 34.11 28.70 -31.94
N ARG A 49 34.00 27.69 -32.83
CA ARG A 49 34.46 27.79 -34.22
C ARG A 49 33.26 27.57 -35.15
N ARG A 50 33.11 28.44 -36.15
CA ARG A 50 32.12 28.32 -37.23
C ARG A 50 32.81 27.87 -38.52
N VAL A 51 32.13 27.10 -39.36
CA VAL A 51 32.46 26.90 -40.78
C VAL A 51 31.17 26.72 -41.58
N GLY A 52 31.04 27.41 -42.72
CA GLY A 52 30.18 27.04 -43.87
C GLY A 52 28.66 27.19 -43.75
N GLU A 53 28.08 28.08 -44.56
CA GLU A 53 26.63 28.11 -44.85
C GLU A 53 26.32 27.50 -46.22
N ALA A 54 25.30 26.63 -46.29
CA ALA A 54 24.37 26.44 -47.42
C ALA A 54 23.35 25.33 -47.04
N GLY A 55 22.04 25.46 -47.25
CA GLY A 55 21.25 26.63 -47.63
C GLY A 55 19.78 26.27 -47.90
N LEU A 56 18.89 27.28 -47.84
CA LEU A 56 17.49 27.28 -48.28
C LEU A 56 16.39 26.63 -47.37
N GLN A 57 15.18 27.19 -47.51
CA GLN A 57 13.86 26.73 -47.06
C GLN A 57 13.55 26.73 -45.55
N ARG A 58 13.20 27.94 -45.06
CA ARG A 58 12.55 28.22 -43.78
C ARG A 58 11.08 27.72 -43.80
N LEU A 59 10.79 26.58 -43.16
CA LEU A 59 9.45 26.26 -42.67
C LEU A 59 9.30 26.82 -41.24
N THR A 60 8.18 27.50 -40.98
CA THR A 60 7.90 28.14 -39.68
C THR A 60 7.01 27.26 -38.82
N ASP A 61 7.51 26.09 -38.46
CA ASP A 61 6.79 25.17 -37.58
C ASP A 61 6.79 25.72 -36.16
N SER A 62 5.62 26.18 -35.73
CA SER A 62 5.34 26.51 -34.33
C SER A 62 5.59 25.26 -33.49
N PRO A 63 6.31 25.33 -32.36
CA PRO A 63 6.65 24.14 -31.59
C PRO A 63 5.38 23.50 -31.03
N GLU A 64 4.93 22.42 -31.66
CA GLU A 64 3.81 21.61 -31.18
C GLU A 64 4.07 21.24 -29.73
N SER A 65 3.18 21.64 -28.84
CA SER A 65 3.41 21.44 -27.42
C SER A 65 3.30 19.95 -27.11
N LEU A 66 4.46 19.29 -26.95
CA LEU A 66 4.57 17.87 -26.62
C LEU A 66 3.47 17.45 -25.63
N PRO A 67 2.69 16.39 -25.92
CA PRO A 67 1.52 16.03 -25.14
C PRO A 67 1.85 15.98 -23.65
N LYS A 68 1.38 17.00 -22.91
CA LYS A 68 1.68 17.14 -21.47
C LYS A 68 1.17 15.89 -20.77
N MET A 69 2.10 15.03 -20.34
CA MET A 69 1.77 13.75 -19.74
C MET A 69 0.88 14.00 -18.52
N LYS A 70 -0.26 13.32 -18.48
CA LYS A 70 -1.27 13.46 -17.41
C LYS A 70 -1.31 12.20 -16.59
N ARG A 71 -1.67 12.35 -15.31
CA ARG A 71 -1.86 11.22 -14.42
C ARG A 71 -3.05 10.35 -14.85
N SER A 72 -2.92 9.05 -14.65
CA SER A 72 -3.94 8.05 -15.00
C SER A 72 -5.15 8.14 -14.08
N PHE A 73 -6.26 8.64 -14.61
CA PHE A 73 -7.54 8.63 -13.90
C PHE A 73 -8.00 7.20 -13.56
N TYR A 74 -7.70 6.21 -14.41
CA TYR A 74 -8.01 4.81 -14.14
C TYR A 74 -7.25 4.30 -12.91
N ALA A 75 -5.94 4.58 -12.80
CA ALA A 75 -5.14 4.24 -11.62
C ALA A 75 -5.65 4.95 -10.36
N ALA A 76 -5.86 6.28 -10.45
CA ALA A 76 -6.33 7.09 -9.33
C ALA A 76 -7.69 6.59 -8.80
N ARG A 77 -8.63 6.27 -9.71
CA ARG A 77 -9.97 5.75 -9.38
C ARG A 77 -9.92 4.33 -8.81
N ASP A 78 -9.08 3.45 -9.33
CA ASP A 78 -8.87 2.10 -8.78
C ASP A 78 -8.34 2.17 -7.33
N LEU A 79 -7.23 2.87 -7.11
CA LEU A 79 -6.65 2.98 -5.77
C LEU A 79 -7.54 3.79 -4.81
N TYR A 80 -8.37 4.72 -5.31
CA TYR A 80 -9.44 5.32 -4.52
C TYR A 80 -10.49 4.29 -4.07
N LYS A 81 -11.00 3.46 -5.01
CA LYS A 81 -12.00 2.44 -4.70
C LYS A 81 -11.45 1.42 -3.70
N TYR A 82 -10.23 0.91 -3.91
CA TYR A 82 -9.52 0.05 -2.95
C TYR A 82 -9.45 0.68 -1.53
N ARG A 83 -8.97 1.92 -1.41
CA ARG A 83 -8.81 2.59 -0.10
C ARG A 83 -10.14 2.87 0.61
N ARG A 84 -11.26 3.03 -0.11
CA ARG A 84 -12.58 3.40 0.44
C ARG A 84 -13.64 2.30 0.39
N TYR A 85 -13.32 1.12 -0.14
CA TYR A 85 -14.30 0.06 -0.40
C TYR A 85 -15.10 -0.34 0.86
N LYS A 86 -16.43 -0.33 0.71
CA LYS A 86 -17.42 -0.87 1.64
C LYS A 86 -18.51 -1.51 0.79
N ARG A 87 -18.63 -2.84 0.75
CA ARG A 87 -19.73 -3.55 0.09
C ARG A 87 -20.65 -4.21 1.11
N SER A 88 -21.87 -4.54 0.68
CA SER A 88 -22.92 -5.14 1.50
C SER A 88 -22.53 -6.52 2.05
N ARG A 89 -23.24 -6.96 3.09
CA ARG A 89 -23.03 -8.26 3.75
C ARG A 89 -23.57 -9.39 2.87
N GLN A 90 -22.75 -9.88 1.96
CA GLN A 90 -23.00 -11.14 1.25
C GLN A 90 -22.74 -12.35 2.18
N PRO A 91 -23.33 -13.52 1.92
CA PRO A 91 -23.01 -14.75 2.64
C PRO A 91 -21.50 -15.05 2.61
N CYS A 92 -20.92 -15.30 3.78
CA CYS A 92 -19.49 -15.55 3.91
C CYS A 92 -19.22 -17.05 4.08
N GLU A 93 -18.80 -17.71 3.01
CA GLU A 93 -18.39 -19.12 3.02
C GLU A 93 -16.95 -19.34 3.52
N TYR A 94 -16.22 -18.26 3.85
CA TYR A 94 -14.84 -18.26 4.33
C TYR A 94 -13.88 -19.04 3.40
N ARG A 95 -14.07 -18.96 2.06
CA ARG A 95 -13.30 -19.76 1.09
C ARG A 95 -11.82 -19.42 1.06
N ASN A 96 -11.45 -18.14 1.11
CA ASN A 96 -10.05 -17.73 1.14
C ASN A 96 -9.39 -18.21 2.45
N LEU A 97 -10.10 -18.10 3.57
CA LEU A 97 -9.63 -18.63 4.85
C LEU A 97 -9.54 -20.17 4.85
N ARG A 98 -10.49 -20.89 4.23
CA ARG A 98 -10.45 -22.35 4.10
C ARG A 98 -9.27 -22.82 3.24
N PHE A 99 -8.96 -22.13 2.14
CA PHE A 99 -7.75 -22.36 1.36
C PHE A 99 -6.51 -22.12 2.23
N TYR A 100 -6.45 -21.00 2.96
CA TYR A 100 -5.36 -20.69 3.90
C TYR A 100 -5.24 -21.63 5.11
N LEU A 101 -6.30 -22.36 5.44
CA LEU A 101 -6.30 -23.44 6.43
C LEU A 101 -5.96 -24.82 5.83
N ASN A 102 -5.64 -24.90 4.55
CA ASN A 102 -5.41 -26.12 3.78
C ASN A 102 -6.64 -27.06 3.71
N LYS A 103 -7.86 -26.52 3.87
CA LYS A 103 -9.14 -27.25 3.89
C LYS A 103 -9.85 -27.34 2.54
N ILE A 104 -9.41 -26.57 1.55
CA ILE A 104 -9.81 -26.68 0.13
C ILE A 104 -8.58 -26.38 -0.74
N PRO A 105 -8.49 -26.98 -1.94
CA PRO A 105 -7.52 -26.56 -2.94
C PRO A 105 -7.95 -25.26 -3.62
N LEU A 106 -7.04 -24.67 -4.40
CA LEU A 106 -7.38 -23.66 -5.39
C LEU A 106 -8.06 -24.31 -6.60
N VAL A 107 -8.92 -23.54 -7.27
CA VAL A 107 -9.70 -23.96 -8.43
C VAL A 107 -9.27 -23.11 -9.64
N PRO A 108 -9.11 -23.70 -10.85
CA PRO A 108 -9.45 -25.07 -11.22
C PRO A 108 -8.39 -26.14 -10.88
N ASP A 109 -7.14 -25.76 -10.67
CA ASP A 109 -5.98 -26.68 -10.75
C ASP A 109 -5.93 -27.79 -9.69
N GLY A 110 -6.72 -27.72 -8.61
CA GLY A 110 -6.78 -28.76 -7.56
C GLY A 110 -5.66 -28.68 -6.52
N ILE A 111 -4.85 -27.61 -6.57
CA ILE A 111 -3.59 -27.49 -5.83
C ILE A 111 -3.80 -26.86 -4.44
N TYR A 112 -3.19 -27.45 -3.41
CA TYR A 112 -3.29 -27.02 -2.02
C TYR A 112 -2.25 -25.95 -1.65
N ILE A 113 -2.56 -25.08 -0.68
CA ILE A 113 -1.63 -24.00 -0.30
C ILE A 113 -0.30 -24.54 0.23
N GLU A 114 -0.31 -25.67 0.93
CA GLU A 114 0.94 -26.28 1.44
C GLU A 114 1.82 -26.83 0.31
N GLU A 115 1.26 -27.27 -0.81
CA GLU A 115 2.03 -27.70 -1.98
C GLU A 115 2.77 -26.50 -2.60
N ILE A 116 2.07 -25.36 -2.80
CA ILE A 116 2.68 -24.12 -3.31
C ILE A 116 3.82 -23.67 -2.38
N LEU A 117 3.57 -23.64 -1.07
CA LEU A 117 4.54 -23.12 -0.10
C LEU A 117 5.75 -24.03 0.14
N THR A 118 5.69 -25.31 -0.25
CA THR A 118 6.78 -26.29 -0.05
C THR A 118 7.47 -26.71 -1.33
N GLN A 119 6.74 -26.98 -2.41
CA GLN A 119 7.28 -27.55 -3.64
C GLN A 119 7.62 -26.51 -4.71
N TRP A 120 6.95 -25.34 -4.72
CA TRP A 120 7.17 -24.32 -5.76
C TRP A 120 8.28 -23.32 -5.38
N ARG A 121 9.02 -23.55 -4.28
CA ARG A 121 10.04 -22.62 -3.79
C ARG A 121 11.33 -22.75 -4.60
N GLY A 122 11.62 -21.73 -5.41
CA GLY A 122 12.73 -21.74 -6.37
C GLY A 122 12.32 -22.22 -7.77
N ASP A 123 11.11 -22.75 -7.92
CA ASP A 123 10.50 -23.09 -9.22
C ASP A 123 9.89 -21.82 -9.82
N TYR A 124 10.76 -20.98 -10.38
CA TYR A 124 10.36 -19.68 -10.91
C TYR A 124 9.58 -19.79 -12.22
N ASP A 125 9.80 -20.84 -13.03
CA ASP A 125 9.03 -21.05 -14.26
C ASP A 125 7.57 -21.42 -13.97
N LYS A 126 7.32 -22.28 -12.98
CA LYS A 126 5.95 -22.62 -12.54
C LYS A 126 5.24 -21.42 -11.90
N LEU A 127 5.97 -20.59 -11.14
CA LEU A 127 5.45 -19.34 -10.58
C LEU A 127 5.17 -18.27 -11.65
N GLU A 128 5.91 -18.27 -12.77
CA GLU A 128 5.66 -17.32 -13.86
C GLU A 128 4.47 -17.74 -14.73
N HIS A 129 4.44 -18.99 -15.19
CA HIS A 129 3.45 -19.46 -16.16
C HIS A 129 2.06 -19.74 -15.56
N ASN A 130 1.95 -20.12 -14.27
CA ASN A 130 0.65 -20.27 -13.65
C ASN A 130 0.08 -18.89 -13.25
N HIS A 131 -1.14 -18.57 -13.71
CA HIS A 131 -1.84 -17.31 -13.42
C HIS A 131 -3.02 -17.45 -12.44
N THR A 132 -3.39 -18.68 -12.05
CA THR A 132 -4.55 -18.95 -11.18
C THR A 132 -4.21 -18.67 -9.71
N TYR A 133 -3.02 -19.11 -9.25
CA TYR A 133 -2.64 -19.15 -7.84
C TYR A 133 -2.59 -17.77 -7.19
N ILE A 134 -2.14 -16.74 -7.92
CA ILE A 134 -1.88 -15.41 -7.36
C ILE A 134 -3.14 -14.77 -6.80
N GLN A 135 -4.31 -15.17 -7.31
CA GLN A 135 -5.59 -14.64 -6.87
C GLN A 135 -6.10 -15.28 -5.57
N TRP A 136 -5.67 -16.53 -5.31
CA TRP A 136 -5.90 -17.27 -4.08
C TRP A 136 -4.88 -16.97 -2.98
N LEU A 137 -3.59 -16.76 -3.33
CA LEU A 137 -2.55 -16.34 -2.37
C LEU A 137 -2.71 -14.87 -1.92
N PHE A 138 -3.17 -13.99 -2.80
CA PHE A 138 -3.36 -12.57 -2.48
C PHE A 138 -4.81 -12.19 -2.76
N PRO A 139 -5.76 -12.70 -1.97
CA PRO A 139 -7.17 -12.43 -2.16
C PRO A 139 -7.46 -10.96 -1.86
N LEU A 140 -8.46 -10.40 -2.54
CA LEU A 140 -8.87 -9.00 -2.44
C LEU A 140 -10.38 -8.90 -2.28
N ARG A 141 -10.87 -7.74 -1.84
CA ARG A 141 -12.31 -7.44 -1.79
C ARG A 141 -12.91 -7.08 -3.18
N GLU A 142 -12.11 -7.18 -4.25
CA GLU A 142 -12.48 -6.90 -5.64
C GLU A 142 -12.26 -8.15 -6.50
N GLN A 143 -13.20 -8.47 -7.39
CA GLN A 143 -13.09 -9.61 -8.29
C GLN A 143 -11.91 -9.43 -9.26
N GLY A 144 -11.08 -10.47 -9.40
CA GLY A 144 -10.00 -10.51 -10.39
C GLY A 144 -10.34 -11.39 -11.59
N LEU A 145 -9.36 -11.60 -12.48
CA LEU A 145 -9.52 -12.37 -13.73
C LEU A 145 -9.81 -13.87 -13.50
N ASN A 146 -9.58 -14.41 -12.30
CA ASN A 146 -9.94 -15.78 -11.96
C ASN A 146 -11.35 -15.79 -11.35
N PHE A 147 -12.35 -16.21 -12.12
CA PHE A 147 -13.74 -16.31 -11.68
C PHE A 147 -13.97 -17.32 -10.55
N TYR A 148 -13.03 -18.25 -10.32
CA TYR A 148 -13.08 -19.20 -9.20
C TYR A 148 -12.50 -18.64 -7.90
N ALA A 149 -11.72 -17.55 -7.95
CA ALA A 149 -11.20 -16.89 -6.77
C ALA A 149 -12.25 -15.93 -6.18
N TYR A 150 -12.60 -16.12 -4.91
CA TYR A 150 -13.68 -15.39 -4.25
C TYR A 150 -13.19 -14.07 -3.64
N GLU A 151 -13.99 -13.01 -3.77
CA GLU A 151 -13.74 -11.76 -3.06
C GLU A 151 -13.69 -11.96 -1.54
N LEU A 152 -12.73 -11.31 -0.87
CA LEU A 152 -12.70 -11.21 0.59
C LEU A 152 -13.95 -10.49 1.10
N THR A 153 -14.61 -11.08 2.10
CA THR A 153 -15.64 -10.37 2.88
C THR A 153 -15.00 -9.64 4.09
N GLN A 154 -15.70 -8.65 4.64
CA GLN A 154 -15.20 -7.92 5.81
C GLN A 154 -15.17 -8.79 7.09
N ASP A 155 -16.00 -9.84 7.14
CA ASP A 155 -16.04 -10.77 8.26
C ASP A 155 -15.01 -11.91 8.06
N GLU A 156 -14.74 -12.35 6.82
CA GLU A 156 -13.59 -13.22 6.50
C GLU A 156 -12.25 -12.58 6.83
N ILE A 157 -12.08 -11.28 6.53
CA ILE A 157 -10.87 -10.53 6.89
C ILE A 157 -10.61 -10.54 8.40
N LYS A 158 -11.65 -10.40 9.23
CA LYS A 158 -11.49 -10.44 10.70
C LYS A 158 -11.02 -11.83 11.14
N GLU A 159 -11.62 -12.89 10.62
CA GLU A 159 -11.29 -14.26 11.02
C GLU A 159 -9.95 -14.74 10.45
N PHE A 160 -9.52 -14.20 9.31
CA PHE A 160 -8.13 -14.31 8.85
C PHE A 160 -7.17 -13.60 9.81
N GLN A 161 -7.55 -12.43 10.30
CA GLN A 161 -6.76 -11.64 11.26
C GLN A 161 -6.84 -12.17 12.71
N SER A 162 -7.73 -13.12 13.04
CA SER A 162 -7.67 -13.90 14.29
C SER A 162 -6.82 -15.18 14.12
N THR A 163 -6.93 -15.85 12.96
CA THR A 163 -6.33 -17.17 12.69
C THR A 163 -4.80 -17.14 12.56
N ARG A 164 -4.09 -17.70 13.55
CA ARG A 164 -2.62 -17.80 13.58
C ARG A 164 -2.01 -18.50 12.35
N GLU A 165 -2.60 -19.62 11.92
CA GLU A 165 -2.03 -20.43 10.83
C GLU A 165 -2.23 -19.79 9.44
N ALA A 166 -3.36 -19.10 9.23
CA ALA A 166 -3.60 -18.31 8.01
C ALA A 166 -2.55 -17.20 7.87
N LYS A 167 -2.27 -16.44 8.95
CA LYS A 167 -1.18 -15.45 9.01
C LYS A 167 0.20 -16.05 8.69
N LYS A 168 0.51 -17.23 9.26
CA LYS A 168 1.78 -17.93 9.01
C LYS A 168 1.92 -18.30 7.53
N ARG A 169 0.91 -18.94 6.94
CA ARG A 169 0.92 -19.29 5.51
C ARG A 169 0.89 -18.04 4.60
N PHE A 170 0.30 -16.93 5.05
CA PHE A 170 0.30 -15.66 4.28
C PHE A 170 1.67 -15.01 4.24
N LEU A 171 2.39 -14.99 5.37
CA LEU A 171 3.78 -14.52 5.40
C LEU A 171 4.71 -15.44 4.59
N ALA A 172 4.46 -16.75 4.58
CA ALA A 172 5.18 -17.68 3.70
C ALA A 172 4.89 -17.39 2.21
N ALA A 173 3.63 -17.16 1.83
CA ALA A 173 3.24 -16.79 0.46
C ALA A 173 3.86 -15.46 0.01
N TYR A 174 3.86 -14.45 0.88
CA TYR A 174 4.54 -13.18 0.62
C TYR A 174 6.06 -13.38 0.43
N SER A 175 6.69 -14.18 1.30
CA SER A 175 8.12 -14.49 1.20
C SER A 175 8.48 -15.27 -0.07
N LEU A 176 7.60 -16.17 -0.53
CA LEU A 176 7.73 -16.90 -1.80
C LEU A 176 7.68 -15.96 -3.01
N MET A 177 6.74 -15.01 -3.03
CA MET A 177 6.64 -14.03 -4.12
C MET A 177 7.80 -13.03 -4.12
N LEU A 178 8.28 -12.59 -2.94
CA LEU A 178 9.47 -11.75 -2.88
C LEU A 178 10.70 -12.48 -3.46
N ASP A 179 10.90 -13.75 -3.10
CA ASP A 179 12.00 -14.59 -3.57
C ASP A 179 12.01 -14.73 -5.11
N PHE A 180 10.85 -15.00 -5.70
CA PHE A 180 10.61 -15.00 -7.15
C PHE A 180 10.90 -13.65 -7.84
N TYR A 181 10.73 -12.53 -7.11
CA TYR A 181 11.07 -11.18 -7.57
C TYR A 181 12.52 -10.77 -7.27
N GLY A 182 13.37 -11.63 -6.71
CA GLY A 182 14.75 -11.29 -6.34
C GLY A 182 14.86 -10.44 -5.08
N ILE A 183 13.89 -10.53 -4.18
CA ILE A 183 13.77 -9.75 -2.95
C ILE A 183 13.67 -10.72 -1.75
N LYS A 184 14.23 -10.35 -0.60
CA LYS A 184 14.11 -11.10 0.65
C LYS A 184 13.43 -10.26 1.73
N LEU A 185 12.55 -10.89 2.49
CA LEU A 185 12.00 -10.35 3.74
C LEU A 185 13.07 -10.45 4.83
N LEU A 186 13.35 -9.34 5.53
CA LEU A 186 14.37 -9.28 6.58
C LEU A 186 13.78 -9.53 7.98
N ASP A 187 12.56 -9.04 8.24
CA ASP A 187 11.97 -9.03 9.57
C ASP A 187 10.44 -9.07 9.60
N LYS A 188 9.89 -9.07 10.81
CA LYS A 188 8.44 -9.09 11.10
C LYS A 188 7.75 -7.72 10.99
N THR A 189 8.48 -6.64 10.76
CA THR A 189 7.91 -5.29 10.54
C THR A 189 7.59 -5.04 9.07
N GLY A 190 8.29 -5.76 8.18
CA GLY A 190 8.08 -5.78 6.74
C GLY A 190 9.27 -5.25 5.93
N ASN A 191 10.45 -5.08 6.53
CA ASN A 191 11.62 -4.59 5.80
C ASN A 191 12.13 -5.61 4.78
N VAL A 192 12.59 -5.13 3.63
CA VAL A 192 13.05 -5.95 2.52
C VAL A 192 14.39 -5.47 1.98
N ALA A 193 15.13 -6.37 1.33
CA ALA A 193 16.33 -6.04 0.55
C ALA A 193 16.45 -6.98 -0.66
N ARG A 194 17.41 -6.73 -1.55
CA ARG A 194 17.78 -7.65 -2.63
C ARG A 194 18.11 -9.05 -2.09
N ALA A 195 17.58 -10.08 -2.75
CA ALA A 195 17.98 -11.48 -2.54
C ALA A 195 19.31 -11.77 -3.29
N PRO A 196 19.98 -12.90 -3.04
CA PRO A 196 21.27 -13.21 -3.70
C PRO A 196 21.21 -13.29 -5.23
N ASN A 197 20.04 -13.60 -5.79
CA ASN A 197 19.74 -13.77 -7.22
C ASN A 197 19.11 -12.52 -7.88
N TRP A 198 19.16 -11.35 -7.24
CA TRP A 198 18.39 -10.18 -7.65
C TRP A 198 18.61 -9.74 -9.10
N GLN A 199 19.82 -9.92 -9.66
CA GLN A 199 20.17 -9.47 -11.01
C GLN A 199 19.26 -10.10 -12.07
N GLU A 200 19.20 -11.44 -12.08
CA GLU A 200 18.39 -12.23 -13.00
C GLU A 200 16.90 -11.93 -12.82
N ARG A 201 16.42 -11.94 -11.56
CA ARG A 201 14.99 -11.71 -11.26
C ARG A 201 14.55 -10.28 -11.57
N PHE A 202 15.43 -9.28 -11.46
CA PHE A 202 15.14 -7.90 -11.84
C PHE A 202 15.16 -7.71 -13.35
N GLN A 203 16.06 -8.40 -14.09
CA GLN A 203 15.98 -8.42 -15.56
C GLN A 203 14.63 -8.99 -16.01
N HIS A 204 14.28 -10.19 -15.55
CA HIS A 204 12.99 -10.83 -15.81
C HIS A 204 11.79 -9.92 -15.44
N LEU A 205 11.87 -9.18 -14.32
CA LEU A 205 10.83 -8.21 -13.94
C LEU A 205 10.71 -7.00 -14.88
N ASN A 206 11.77 -6.57 -15.57
CA ASN A 206 11.65 -5.50 -16.57
C ASN A 206 10.93 -5.96 -17.83
N GLU A 207 11.00 -7.25 -18.14
CA GLU A 207 10.44 -7.89 -19.34
C GLU A 207 8.98 -8.33 -19.11
N SER A 208 8.70 -9.02 -17.99
CA SER A 208 7.38 -9.58 -17.65
C SER A 208 6.41 -8.60 -16.98
N GLN A 209 5.85 -7.65 -17.75
CA GLN A 209 4.97 -6.59 -17.24
C GLN A 209 3.72 -7.06 -16.46
N HIS A 210 3.19 -8.27 -16.69
CA HIS A 210 2.06 -8.80 -15.91
C HIS A 210 2.41 -9.01 -14.43
N ASN A 211 3.69 -9.19 -14.10
CA ASN A 211 4.14 -9.20 -12.71
C ASN A 211 3.91 -7.86 -12.01
N TYR A 212 3.83 -6.74 -12.74
CA TYR A 212 3.45 -5.45 -12.12
C TYR A 212 2.01 -5.45 -11.60
N LEU A 213 1.11 -6.22 -12.24
CA LEU A 213 -0.25 -6.44 -11.77
C LEU A 213 -0.29 -7.41 -10.59
N ARG A 214 0.53 -8.49 -10.62
CA ARG A 214 0.73 -9.38 -9.46
C ARG A 214 1.23 -8.60 -8.23
N ILE A 215 2.23 -7.74 -8.38
CA ILE A 215 2.76 -6.86 -7.31
C ILE A 215 1.68 -5.90 -6.80
N THR A 216 0.88 -5.29 -7.69
CA THR A 216 -0.25 -4.43 -7.28
C THR A 216 -1.26 -5.21 -6.42
N ARG A 217 -1.58 -6.46 -6.80
CA ARG A 217 -2.48 -7.34 -6.03
C ARG A 217 -1.89 -7.73 -4.67
N ILE A 218 -0.60 -8.06 -4.60
CA ILE A 218 0.11 -8.33 -3.34
C ILE A 218 0.03 -7.10 -2.42
N LEU A 219 0.39 -5.91 -2.92
CA LEU A 219 0.34 -4.66 -2.17
C LEU A 219 -1.07 -4.32 -1.69
N LYS A 220 -2.11 -4.50 -2.52
CA LYS A 220 -3.50 -4.34 -2.07
C LYS A 220 -3.83 -5.34 -0.95
N SER A 221 -3.49 -6.62 -1.12
CA SER A 221 -3.86 -7.72 -0.20
C SER A 221 -3.17 -7.65 1.16
N LEU A 222 -1.88 -7.26 1.19
CA LEU A 222 -1.15 -6.92 2.42
C LEU A 222 -1.96 -5.94 3.30
N GLY A 223 -2.57 -4.93 2.68
CA GLY A 223 -3.41 -3.97 3.40
C GLY A 223 -4.75 -4.54 3.88
N GLU A 224 -5.36 -5.49 3.17
CA GLU A 224 -6.63 -6.08 3.61
C GLU A 224 -6.43 -7.05 4.78
N LEU A 225 -5.30 -7.77 4.80
CA LEU A 225 -5.02 -8.82 5.78
C LEU A 225 -4.17 -8.35 6.98
N GLY A 226 -4.02 -7.03 7.15
CA GLY A 226 -3.46 -6.39 8.37
C GLY A 226 -1.99 -5.98 8.30
N TYR A 227 -1.32 -6.17 7.16
CA TYR A 227 0.11 -5.93 6.95
C TYR A 227 0.38 -4.59 6.23
N GLU A 228 -0.31 -3.52 6.62
CA GLU A 228 -0.18 -2.19 5.98
C GLU A 228 1.27 -1.63 6.07
N SER A 229 2.03 -1.96 7.13
CA SER A 229 3.43 -1.53 7.27
C SER A 229 4.35 -2.17 6.23
N PHE A 230 4.07 -3.39 5.77
CA PHE A 230 4.92 -4.15 4.85
C PHE A 230 4.96 -3.51 3.44
N LYS A 231 3.95 -2.71 3.09
CA LYS A 231 3.90 -2.00 1.81
C LYS A 231 5.03 -0.99 1.67
N ALA A 232 5.31 -0.20 2.73
CA ALA A 232 6.16 0.98 2.60
C ALA A 232 7.63 0.63 2.31
N PRO A 233 8.27 -0.38 2.95
CA PRO A 233 9.59 -0.84 2.57
C PRO A 233 9.66 -1.43 1.16
N LEU A 234 8.65 -2.21 0.73
CA LEU A 234 8.63 -2.80 -0.61
C LEU A 234 8.51 -1.73 -1.71
N VAL A 235 7.60 -0.77 -1.54
CA VAL A 235 7.46 0.36 -2.48
C VAL A 235 8.68 1.29 -2.45
N ARG A 236 9.34 1.42 -1.29
CA ARG A 236 10.61 2.15 -1.14
C ARG A 236 11.74 1.49 -1.94
N LEU A 237 11.90 0.18 -1.81
CA LEU A 237 12.89 -0.58 -2.59
C LEU A 237 12.62 -0.42 -4.09
N PHE A 238 11.38 -0.62 -4.56
CA PHE A 238 11.09 -0.43 -5.98
C PHE A 238 11.31 1.01 -6.47
N LEU A 239 11.17 2.03 -5.63
CA LEU A 239 11.56 3.42 -5.96
C LEU A 239 13.09 3.60 -6.08
N GLU A 240 13.87 2.97 -5.20
CA GLU A 240 15.35 3.00 -5.26
C GLU A 240 15.87 2.27 -6.51
N GLU A 241 15.33 1.09 -6.80
CA GLU A 241 15.70 0.28 -7.96
C GLU A 241 15.29 0.91 -9.31
N SER A 242 14.13 1.56 -9.38
CA SER A 242 13.66 2.21 -10.62
C SER A 242 14.25 3.61 -10.86
N LEU A 243 14.43 4.44 -9.82
CA LEU A 243 14.82 5.85 -9.98
C LEU A 243 16.27 6.18 -9.63
N TYR A 244 16.96 5.36 -8.85
CA TYR A 244 18.34 5.65 -8.41
C TYR A 244 19.36 4.65 -8.91
N HIS A 245 19.08 3.34 -8.78
CA HIS A 245 19.96 2.30 -9.30
C HIS A 245 19.73 1.97 -10.78
N ASN A 246 18.59 2.37 -11.35
CA ASN A 246 18.19 2.11 -12.74
C ASN A 246 18.27 0.62 -13.13
N THR A 247 17.93 -0.26 -12.19
CA THR A 247 17.87 -1.72 -12.32
C THR A 247 16.46 -2.20 -12.68
N LEU A 248 15.42 -1.43 -12.30
CA LEU A 248 14.01 -1.68 -12.64
C LEU A 248 13.36 -0.49 -13.38
N PRO A 249 13.98 0.08 -14.44
CA PRO A 249 13.48 1.30 -15.11
C PRO A 249 12.05 1.13 -15.65
N ASN A 250 11.69 -0.06 -16.17
CA ASN A 250 10.37 -0.32 -16.75
C ASN A 250 9.25 -0.31 -15.69
N MET A 251 9.59 -0.46 -14.40
CA MET A 251 8.64 -0.44 -13.30
C MET A 251 8.25 0.99 -12.86
N THR A 252 9.00 2.02 -13.27
CA THR A 252 8.86 3.42 -12.82
C THR A 252 7.41 3.92 -12.82
N HIS A 253 6.68 3.72 -13.93
CA HIS A 253 5.29 4.16 -14.07
C HIS A 253 4.34 3.42 -13.09
N SER A 254 4.50 2.11 -12.94
CA SER A 254 3.70 1.29 -12.01
C SER A 254 3.96 1.66 -10.55
N VAL A 255 5.22 1.91 -10.20
CA VAL A 255 5.65 2.40 -8.88
C VAL A 255 4.96 3.72 -8.52
N LEU A 256 4.99 4.69 -9.43
CA LEU A 256 4.50 6.04 -9.17
C LEU A 256 2.98 6.15 -9.25
N GLU A 257 2.30 5.53 -10.21
CA GLU A 257 0.84 5.65 -10.35
C GLU A 257 0.03 4.67 -9.51
N TYR A 258 0.56 3.47 -9.25
CA TYR A 258 -0.19 2.42 -8.55
C TYR A 258 0.40 2.14 -7.16
N TYR A 259 1.70 1.81 -7.06
CA TYR A 259 2.23 1.17 -5.85
C TYR A 259 2.23 2.10 -4.64
N VAL A 260 2.74 3.34 -4.79
CA VAL A 260 2.65 4.38 -3.74
C VAL A 260 1.20 4.59 -3.30
N TYR A 261 0.26 4.50 -4.22
CA TYR A 261 -1.16 4.74 -3.97
C TYR A 261 -1.91 3.56 -3.35
N THR A 262 -1.29 2.38 -3.23
CA THR A 262 -1.79 1.30 -2.37
C THR A 262 -1.69 1.63 -0.88
N ILE A 263 -0.83 2.59 -0.49
CA ILE A 263 -0.61 2.95 0.92
C ILE A 263 -1.70 3.92 1.39
N ARG A 264 -2.36 3.58 2.51
CA ARG A 264 -3.51 4.34 3.02
C ARG A 264 -3.11 5.69 3.61
N LEU A 265 -2.07 5.74 4.45
CA LEU A 265 -1.68 6.94 5.19
C LEU A 265 -1.08 8.02 4.26
N PRO A 266 -1.65 9.25 4.18
CA PRO A 266 -1.13 10.31 3.32
C PRO A 266 0.31 10.72 3.62
N ALA A 267 0.70 10.79 4.90
CA ALA A 267 2.07 11.14 5.28
C ALA A 267 3.13 10.16 4.74
N THR A 268 2.85 8.85 4.73
CA THR A 268 3.73 7.85 4.12
C THR A 268 3.82 8.03 2.60
N ARG A 269 2.69 8.31 1.93
CA ARG A 269 2.68 8.66 0.49
C ARG A 269 3.53 9.90 0.21
N ARG A 270 3.38 10.97 0.99
CA ARG A 270 4.21 12.19 0.89
C ARG A 270 5.70 11.89 1.02
N ARG A 271 6.13 11.09 2.00
CA ARG A 271 7.55 10.72 2.17
C ARG A 271 8.12 9.98 0.95
N LEU A 272 7.38 9.02 0.41
CA LEU A 272 7.80 8.28 -0.80
C LEU A 272 7.84 9.17 -2.05
N LEU A 273 6.87 10.07 -2.23
CA LEU A 273 6.82 11.00 -3.35
C LEU A 273 7.87 12.13 -3.26
N ARG A 274 8.22 12.58 -2.05
CA ARG A 274 9.36 13.49 -1.82
C ARG A 274 10.67 12.85 -2.29
N TYR A 275 10.91 11.59 -1.94
CA TYR A 275 12.06 10.83 -2.44
C TYR A 275 12.02 10.65 -3.95
N ALA A 276 10.88 10.22 -4.50
CA ALA A 276 10.72 10.06 -5.94
C ALA A 276 11.07 11.36 -6.71
N ARG A 277 10.60 12.52 -6.23
CA ARG A 277 10.91 13.84 -6.81
C ARG A 277 12.40 14.18 -6.81
N GLN A 278 13.18 13.72 -5.82
CA GLN A 278 14.62 13.96 -5.74
C GLN A 278 15.39 13.19 -6.82
N HIS A 279 14.96 11.97 -7.14
CA HIS A 279 15.67 11.06 -8.05
C HIS A 279 15.10 11.02 -9.49
N TYR A 280 13.81 11.30 -9.69
CA TYR A 280 13.17 11.28 -11.01
C TYR A 280 13.82 12.24 -12.01
N ARG A 281 14.05 11.79 -13.25
CA ARG A 281 14.62 12.60 -14.34
C ARG A 281 13.75 12.51 -15.60
N PRO A 282 13.53 13.62 -16.33
CA PRO A 282 13.90 14.99 -15.96
C PRO A 282 13.00 15.53 -14.84
N ALA A 283 13.58 16.29 -13.91
CA ALA A 283 12.89 16.70 -12.67
C ALA A 283 11.64 17.58 -12.90
N HIS A 284 11.56 18.29 -14.02
CA HIS A 284 10.39 19.11 -14.39
C HIS A 284 9.17 18.28 -14.84
N ALA A 285 9.36 16.99 -15.18
CA ALA A 285 8.29 16.09 -15.63
C ALA A 285 7.65 15.28 -14.48
N PHE A 286 7.99 15.57 -13.22
CA PHE A 286 7.47 14.85 -12.06
C PHE A 286 6.03 15.26 -11.72
N LEU A 287 5.05 14.42 -12.08
CA LEU A 287 3.61 14.74 -11.98
C LEU A 287 2.99 14.54 -10.59
N TRP A 288 3.70 13.88 -9.67
CA TRP A 288 3.15 13.41 -8.38
C TRP A 288 3.47 14.33 -7.19
N GLY A 289 3.94 15.54 -7.47
CA GLY A 289 4.19 16.57 -6.46
C GLY A 289 2.90 17.11 -5.80
N PRO A 290 3.03 18.01 -4.81
CA PRO A 290 1.89 18.78 -4.34
C PRO A 290 1.29 19.59 -5.51
N PRO A 291 -0.04 19.73 -5.59
CA PRO A 291 -0.67 20.50 -6.65
C PRO A 291 -0.20 21.95 -6.58
N SER A 292 0.22 22.50 -7.72
CA SER A 292 0.64 23.91 -7.82
C SER A 292 -0.47 24.80 -7.27
N LYS A 293 -0.17 25.55 -6.19
CA LYS A 293 -1.08 26.56 -5.64
C LYS A 293 -1.52 27.46 -6.79
N ARG A 294 -2.80 27.41 -7.17
CA ARG A 294 -3.35 28.34 -8.16
C ARG A 294 -3.05 29.73 -7.64
N ARG A 295 -2.34 30.55 -8.43
CA ARG A 295 -2.32 32.00 -8.24
C ARG A 295 -3.77 32.46 -8.39
N THR A 296 -4.49 32.57 -7.29
CA THR A 296 -5.69 33.40 -7.22
C THR A 296 -5.26 34.79 -7.66
N GLY A 297 -5.76 35.23 -8.81
CA GLY A 297 -5.43 36.52 -9.36
C GLY A 297 -5.93 37.59 -8.42
N GLY A 298 -5.03 38.09 -7.56
CA GLY A 298 -5.26 39.29 -6.76
C GLY A 298 -5.39 40.47 -7.71
N GLY A 299 -6.61 40.70 -8.19
CA GLY A 299 -6.96 41.86 -8.99
C GLY A 299 -6.80 43.10 -8.13
N PHE A 300 -5.61 43.71 -8.20
CA PHE A 300 -5.36 45.04 -7.65
C PHE A 300 -6.15 46.07 -8.48
N SER A 301 -7.45 46.19 -8.21
CA SER A 301 -8.25 47.34 -8.62
C SER A 301 -7.74 48.55 -7.85
N THR A 302 -6.89 49.35 -8.51
CA THR A 302 -6.44 50.64 -8.02
C THR A 302 -7.64 51.60 -7.92
N GLY A 303 -7.97 52.04 -6.71
CA GLY A 303 -9.03 53.01 -6.43
C GLY A 303 -8.91 53.58 -5.02
N ALA A 304 -9.24 54.85 -4.85
CA ALA A 304 -9.08 55.65 -3.63
C ALA A 304 -9.47 54.92 -2.32
N GLY A 305 -8.83 55.15 -1.17
CA GLY A 305 -7.90 56.23 -0.83
C GLY A 305 -8.47 57.10 0.29
N SER A 306 -8.04 56.85 1.55
CA SER A 306 -8.29 57.76 2.69
C SER A 306 -7.19 57.60 3.75
N SER A 307 -6.81 58.72 4.35
CA SER A 307 -5.71 58.91 5.31
C SER A 307 -5.98 58.26 6.68
N GLY A 308 -4.93 57.88 7.45
CA GLY A 308 -5.18 57.11 8.70
C GLY A 308 -4.12 56.97 9.81
N ILE A 309 -2.99 57.72 9.82
CA ILE A 309 -2.05 57.83 10.97
C ILE A 309 -1.28 56.52 11.36
N ARG A 310 -0.17 56.64 12.12
CA ARG A 310 0.77 55.56 12.45
C ARG A 310 1.27 55.64 13.91
N ALA A 311 1.15 54.52 14.66
CA ALA A 311 1.89 54.21 15.91
C ALA A 311 1.58 55.12 17.14
N PRO A 312 2.01 54.77 18.38
CA PRO A 312 2.81 53.62 18.81
C PRO A 312 2.14 52.69 19.84
N ALA A 313 2.87 51.65 20.26
CA ALA A 313 2.53 50.76 21.37
C ALA A 313 3.48 50.97 22.56
N PRO A 314 3.07 50.64 23.80
CA PRO A 314 3.95 50.45 24.94
C PRO A 314 4.02 48.98 25.42
N THR A 315 5.11 48.66 26.11
CA THR A 315 5.44 47.41 26.83
C THR A 315 6.30 47.76 28.04
N PRO A 316 6.54 46.87 29.03
CA PRO A 316 5.80 45.69 29.52
C PRO A 316 5.53 45.82 31.06
N GLU A 317 5.62 44.70 31.82
CA GLU A 317 5.73 44.60 33.31
C GLU A 317 4.44 44.75 34.16
N GLN A 318 4.29 44.16 35.37
CA GLN A 318 4.89 42.94 35.98
C GLN A 318 3.92 42.34 37.06
N GLN A 319 4.37 41.30 37.79
CA GLN A 319 3.61 40.46 38.75
C GLN A 319 3.25 41.11 40.10
N ARG A 320 2.18 40.61 40.78
CA ARG A 320 2.09 40.10 42.20
C ARG A 320 0.59 40.05 42.65
N ARG A 321 0.02 38.92 43.15
CA ARG A 321 -0.15 38.49 44.58
C ARG A 321 -0.72 39.62 45.48
N GLU A 322 -1.75 39.48 46.33
CA GLU A 322 -2.25 38.40 47.23
C GLU A 322 -3.77 38.60 47.54
N GLU A 323 -4.61 37.56 47.63
CA GLU A 323 -5.23 36.94 48.84
C GLU A 323 -6.37 37.66 49.63
N ARG A 324 -7.42 36.86 49.96
CA ARG A 324 -8.45 37.01 51.06
C ARG A 324 -9.44 38.19 50.94
N SER A 325 -10.66 38.18 51.52
CA SER A 325 -11.41 37.29 52.45
C SER A 325 -12.88 37.10 51.93
N THR A 326 -13.91 36.50 52.57
CA THR A 326 -14.18 35.89 53.90
C THR A 326 -15.45 34.99 53.84
N ALA A 327 -15.59 34.00 54.76
CA ALA A 327 -16.87 33.56 55.40
C ALA A 327 -17.98 32.85 54.54
N PHE A 328 -18.85 31.95 55.04
CA PHE A 328 -18.97 31.27 56.35
C PHE A 328 -19.81 29.97 56.28
N THR A 329 -19.36 28.86 56.91
CA THR A 329 -20.19 27.76 57.51
C THR A 329 -21.15 26.91 56.62
N ARG A 330 -21.64 25.71 57.00
CA ARG A 330 -21.45 24.87 58.21
C ARG A 330 -21.65 23.35 57.91
N GLY A 331 -20.83 22.49 58.52
CA GLY A 331 -21.14 21.08 58.85
C GLY A 331 -21.17 20.06 57.68
N GLY A 332 -20.71 18.81 57.85
CA GLY A 332 -19.95 18.20 58.95
C GLY A 332 -20.13 16.68 59.05
N ILE A 333 -19.25 16.00 59.80
CA ILE A 333 -19.42 14.63 60.38
C ILE A 333 -19.43 13.46 59.36
N ILE A 334 -18.75 12.30 59.54
CA ILE A 334 -17.55 11.90 60.32
C ILE A 334 -17.11 10.48 59.87
N VAL A 335 -15.82 10.10 60.01
CA VAL A 335 -15.23 8.72 59.96
C VAL A 335 -15.42 7.89 58.65
N SER A 336 -14.45 7.20 58.01
CA SER A 336 -13.05 6.74 58.24
C SER A 336 -12.84 5.22 58.50
N SER A 337 -12.54 4.45 57.45
CA SER A 337 -11.50 3.37 57.38
C SER A 337 -11.41 2.86 55.92
N TYR A 338 -10.25 2.54 55.31
CA TYR A 338 -9.15 1.62 55.67
C TYR A 338 -9.65 0.15 55.83
N ASP A 339 -9.04 -0.89 55.22
CA ASP A 339 -7.92 -0.89 54.26
C ASP A 339 -7.86 -2.16 53.35
N ALA A 340 -6.83 -2.20 52.50
CA ALA A 340 -6.46 -3.10 51.41
C ALA A 340 -6.22 -4.62 51.68
N MET A 341 -5.82 -5.33 50.59
CA MET A 341 -5.15 -6.66 50.53
C MET A 341 -6.03 -7.93 50.76
N MET A 342 -5.72 -9.15 50.26
CA MET A 342 -4.71 -9.63 49.28
C MET A 342 -5.14 -10.97 48.60
N CYS A 343 -4.32 -11.43 47.66
CA CYS A 343 -4.34 -12.62 46.79
C CYS A 343 -4.75 -14.04 47.32
N GLN A 344 -4.96 -14.92 46.31
CA GLN A 344 -4.56 -16.35 46.16
C GLN A 344 -5.55 -17.52 46.39
N ASP A 345 -5.74 -18.27 45.29
CA ASP A 345 -5.71 -19.73 45.06
C ASP A 345 -6.42 -20.76 45.97
N LEU A 346 -7.13 -21.70 45.33
CA LEU A 346 -7.13 -23.19 45.47
C LEU A 346 -8.22 -23.77 44.51
N VAL A 347 -7.91 -24.54 43.46
CA VAL A 347 -7.66 -26.01 43.40
C VAL A 347 -8.90 -26.90 43.66
N GLY A 348 -9.23 -27.79 42.70
CA GLY A 348 -9.74 -29.15 43.00
C GLY A 348 -10.97 -29.67 42.23
N ALA A 349 -10.74 -30.64 41.31
CA ALA A 349 -11.66 -31.73 40.85
C ALA A 349 -13.06 -31.36 40.28
N GLY A 350 -13.76 -32.23 39.52
CA GLY A 350 -13.40 -33.53 38.93
C GLY A 350 -14.65 -34.37 38.54
N LEU A 351 -14.46 -35.43 37.72
CA LEU A 351 -15.47 -36.42 37.26
C LEU A 351 -16.57 -35.89 36.30
N GLY A 352 -17.11 -36.68 35.35
CA GLY A 352 -16.67 -37.98 34.81
C GLY A 352 -17.77 -38.78 34.08
N SER A 353 -17.42 -39.52 33.01
CA SER A 353 -18.25 -40.52 32.27
C SER A 353 -19.49 -39.96 31.52
N SER A 354 -19.92 -40.46 30.35
CA SER A 354 -19.86 -41.85 29.88
C SER A 354 -19.91 -42.06 28.35
N VAL A 355 -19.44 -43.25 27.99
CA VAL A 355 -19.39 -43.94 26.69
C VAL A 355 -20.74 -44.07 25.98
N ASN A 356 -20.75 -44.05 24.64
CA ASN A 356 -21.55 -45.02 23.89
C ASN A 356 -20.93 -45.37 22.52
N ARG A 357 -21.17 -46.58 22.02
CA ARG A 357 -20.47 -47.21 20.87
C ARG A 357 -21.43 -48.09 20.08
N LEU A 358 -21.40 -48.00 18.75
CA LEU A 358 -21.97 -49.01 17.84
C LEU A 358 -21.06 -49.19 16.61
N ASP A 359 -20.98 -50.44 16.13
CA ASP A 359 -20.11 -50.92 15.05
C ASP A 359 -20.94 -51.30 13.79
N GLY A 360 -20.29 -51.50 12.62
CA GLY A 360 -20.90 -52.02 11.37
C GLY A 360 -20.19 -51.52 10.10
N ALA A 361 -19.19 -52.23 9.55
CA ALA A 361 -19.29 -53.37 8.61
C ALA A 361 -19.75 -52.95 7.19
N LEU A 362 -18.89 -52.89 6.15
CA LEU A 362 -18.12 -53.94 5.43
C LEU A 362 -18.90 -54.67 4.31
N MET A 363 -18.51 -54.42 3.04
CA MET A 363 -18.34 -55.34 1.89
C MET A 363 -17.69 -54.52 0.74
N PHE A 364 -16.51 -54.87 0.21
CA PHE A 364 -16.19 -55.87 -0.83
C PHE A 364 -16.69 -55.58 -2.25
N GLY A 365 -15.76 -55.51 -3.21
CA GLY A 365 -16.00 -55.40 -4.66
C GLY A 365 -14.69 -55.19 -5.43
N SER A 366 -14.35 -56.08 -6.36
CA SER A 366 -12.99 -56.19 -6.92
C SER A 366 -12.87 -55.89 -8.42
N ALA A 367 -11.63 -55.58 -8.82
CA ALA A 367 -10.94 -56.07 -10.03
C ALA A 367 -10.83 -55.18 -11.30
N ARG A 368 -9.67 -55.35 -11.96
CA ARG A 368 -9.25 -54.90 -13.31
C ARG A 368 -9.09 -53.37 -13.47
N GLY A 369 -8.01 -52.83 -14.05
CA GLY A 369 -6.77 -53.44 -14.55
C GLY A 369 -6.65 -53.38 -16.08
N LEU A 370 -5.89 -52.40 -16.57
CA LEU A 370 -5.38 -52.32 -17.95
C LEU A 370 -3.93 -51.81 -17.92
N ARG A 371 -3.08 -52.37 -18.79
CA ARG A 371 -1.81 -51.78 -19.22
C ARG A 371 -2.02 -51.11 -20.58
N ASN A 372 -1.18 -50.12 -20.89
CA ASN A 372 -0.24 -50.11 -22.02
C ASN A 372 0.56 -48.80 -21.92
N GLU A 373 1.89 -48.84 -21.80
CA GLU A 373 2.87 -49.13 -22.87
C GLU A 373 2.98 -48.00 -23.90
N TYR A 374 3.89 -47.07 -23.61
CA TYR A 374 4.82 -46.53 -24.59
C TYR A 374 6.18 -46.36 -23.91
N ASN A 375 7.08 -47.32 -24.15
CA ASN A 375 8.52 -47.08 -24.01
C ASN A 375 9.00 -46.44 -25.31
N GLU A 376 9.84 -45.41 -25.22
CA GLU A 376 10.97 -45.35 -26.15
C GLU A 376 12.20 -44.81 -25.41
N VAL A 377 13.33 -45.47 -25.63
CA VAL A 377 14.62 -45.14 -25.01
C VAL A 377 15.55 -44.76 -26.13
N ILE A 378 16.10 -43.54 -26.06
CA ILE A 378 17.26 -43.16 -26.86
C ILE A 378 18.36 -42.76 -25.87
N SER A 379 19.46 -43.49 -25.92
CA SER A 379 20.68 -43.18 -25.16
C SER A 379 21.80 -42.88 -26.14
N LEU A 380 22.44 -41.73 -25.96
CA LEU A 380 23.87 -41.48 -26.19
C LEU A 380 24.30 -40.26 -25.36
#